data_AF-A0A3D4EMQ7-F1
#
_entry.id   AF-A0A3D4EMQ7-F1
#
_cell.length_a   1.000
_cell.length_b   1.000
_cell.length_c   1.000
_cell.angle_alpha   90.00
_cell.angle_beta   90.00
_cell.angle_gamma   90.00
#
_symmetry.space_group_name_H-M   'P 1'
#
loop_
_entity.id
_entity.type
_entity.pdbx_description
1 polymer ?
#
loop_
_entity_poly.entity_id
_entity_poly.type
_entity_poly.pdbx_seq_one_letter_code
_entity_poly.pdbx_strand_id
1 'polypeptide(L)' 'YNIRVGAVNPGMVETEFSEVRFKGDSEKADKVYQGFKPLQAEDIADIIHFVVTRPYHVNIADLVVMSVDQASSTVVNKQ' A
#
# COMPACT_ATOMS: atom_id res chain seq x y z
N TYR A 1 16.55 24.66 3.13
CA TYR A 1 16.04 24.63 4.52
C TYR A 1 14.51 24.60 4.44
N ASN A 2 13.83 23.93 5.37
CA ASN A 2 12.37 23.66 5.35
C ASN A 2 11.92 22.63 4.29
N ILE A 3 12.44 21.41 4.36
CA ILE A 3 11.94 20.29 3.55
C ILE A 3 11.26 19.30 4.51
N ARG A 4 10.06 18.85 4.15
CA ARG A 4 9.39 17.72 4.80
C ARG A 4 9.84 16.43 4.13
N VAL A 5 10.15 15.43 4.94
CA VAL A 5 10.61 14.11 4.47
C VAL A 5 9.78 13.06 5.17
N GLY A 6 9.19 12.16 4.40
CA GLY A 6 8.38 11.07 4.90
C GLY A 6 8.35 9.88 3.95
N ALA A 7 7.99 8.72 4.48
CA ALA A 7 7.76 7.49 3.74
C ALA A 7 6.32 7.01 3.93
N VAL A 8 5.68 6.59 2.84
CA VAL A 8 4.43 5.83 2.85
C VAL A 8 4.78 4.40 2.48
N ASN A 9 4.46 3.47 3.37
CA ASN A 9 4.87 2.07 3.33
C ASN A 9 3.63 1.16 3.27
N PRO A 10 3.08 0.89 2.06
CA PRO A 10 1.91 0.04 1.91
C PRO A 10 2.21 -1.45 2.10
N GLY A 11 1.19 -2.20 2.51
CA GLY A 11 1.12 -3.65 2.45
C GLY A 11 0.76 -4.16 1.05
N MET A 12 -0.12 -5.16 0.98
CA MET A 12 -0.61 -5.70 -0.29
C MET A 12 -1.61 -4.75 -0.94
N VAL A 13 -1.19 -4.15 -2.05
CA VAL A 13 -2.03 -3.28 -2.90
C VAL A 13 -2.24 -3.96 -4.25
N GLU A 14 -3.48 -4.09 -4.67
CA GLU A 14 -3.86 -4.66 -5.96
C GLU A 14 -3.63 -3.63 -7.06
N THR A 15 -2.55 -3.83 -7.81
CA THR A 15 -2.12 -3.00 -8.95
C THR A 15 -1.34 -3.88 -9.92
N GLU A 16 -0.86 -3.29 -11.02
CA GLU A 16 0.09 -3.93 -11.94
C GLU A 16 1.41 -4.38 -11.27
N PHE A 17 1.67 -4.00 -10.01
CA PHE A 17 2.84 -4.43 -9.25
C PHE A 17 3.07 -5.94 -9.32
N SER A 18 2.02 -6.74 -9.11
CA SER A 18 2.14 -8.20 -9.13
C SER A 18 2.31 -8.76 -10.53
N GLU A 19 1.71 -8.14 -11.55
CA GLU A 19 1.92 -8.52 -12.95
C GLU A 19 3.37 -8.28 -13.37
N VAL A 20 3.92 -7.11 -13.05
CA VAL A 20 5.34 -6.78 -13.30
C VAL A 20 6.26 -7.74 -12.53
N ARG A 21 5.97 -7.99 -11.25
CA ARG A 21 6.72 -8.94 -10.41
C ARG A 21 6.80 -10.33 -11.04
N PHE A 22 5.70 -10.80 -11.63
CA PHE A 22 5.63 -12.11 -12.29
C PHE A 22 5.82 -12.06 -13.81
N LYS A 23 6.35 -10.95 -14.35
CA LYS A 23 6.72 -10.80 -15.77
C LYS A 23 5.57 -11.06 -16.74
N GLY A 24 4.38 -10.57 -16.40
CA GLY A 24 3.16 -10.70 -17.21
C GLY A 24 2.38 -12.00 -16.99
N ASP A 25 2.74 -12.80 -15.98
CA ASP A 25 1.94 -13.96 -15.55
C ASP A 25 0.77 -13.49 -14.67
N SER A 26 -0.32 -13.05 -15.32
CA SER A 26 -1.51 -12.52 -14.63
C SER A 26 -2.17 -13.57 -13.73
N GLU A 27 -2.17 -14.86 -14.09
CA GLU A 27 -2.72 -15.91 -13.21
C GLU A 27 -2.00 -15.99 -11.86
N LYS A 28 -0.66 -15.85 -11.86
CA LYS A 28 0.10 -15.78 -10.60
C LYS A 28 -0.11 -14.48 -9.86
N ALA A 29 -0.29 -13.36 -10.58
CA ALA A 29 -0.57 -12.07 -9.97
C ALA A 29 -1.92 -12.10 -9.22
N ASP A 30 -2.97 -12.59 -9.86
CA ASP A 30 -4.32 -12.69 -9.28
C ASP A 30 -4.32 -13.54 -8.00
N LYS A 31 -3.58 -14.66 -8.01
CA LYS A 31 -3.46 -15.56 -6.85
C LYS A 31 -2.89 -14.90 -5.59
N VAL A 32 -2.12 -13.81 -5.72
CA VAL A 32 -1.61 -13.07 -4.56
C VAL A 32 -2.78 -12.54 -3.72
N TYR A 33 -3.78 -11.97 -4.39
CA TYR A 33 -4.87 -11.21 -3.78
C TYR A 33 -6.12 -12.05 -3.51
N GLN A 34 -6.17 -13.31 -3.96
CA GLN A 34 -7.28 -14.21 -3.70
C GLN A 34 -7.52 -14.46 -2.21
N GLY A 35 -8.81 -14.49 -1.82
CA GLY A 35 -9.28 -14.88 -0.50
C GLY A 35 -9.37 -13.74 0.53
N PHE A 36 -9.09 -12.49 0.19
CA PHE A 36 -9.22 -11.36 1.12
C PHE A 36 -9.41 -10.05 0.37
N LYS A 37 -9.62 -8.93 1.07
CA LYS A 37 -9.74 -7.61 0.43
C LYS A 37 -8.42 -6.83 0.55
N PRO A 38 -7.57 -6.78 -0.50
CA PRO A 38 -6.35 -5.97 -0.48
C PRO A 38 -6.66 -4.47 -0.54
N LEU A 39 -5.63 -3.64 -0.31
CA LEU A 39 -5.70 -2.21 -0.59
C LEU A 39 -5.81 -1.98 -2.11
N GLN A 40 -6.40 -0.86 -2.49
CA GLN A 40 -6.50 -0.42 -3.88
C GLN A 40 -5.58 0.80 -4.12
N ALA A 41 -5.31 1.11 -5.38
CA ALA A 41 -4.46 2.25 -5.75
C ALA A 41 -4.99 3.58 -5.18
N GLU A 42 -6.32 3.72 -5.15
CA GLU A 42 -7.03 4.89 -4.65
C GLU A 42 -6.83 5.10 -3.15
N ASP A 43 -6.75 4.01 -2.37
CA ASP A 43 -6.48 4.09 -0.92
C ASP A 43 -5.11 4.72 -0.66
N ILE A 44 -4.10 4.33 -1.45
CA ILE A 44 -2.73 4.86 -1.31
C ILE A 44 -2.65 6.30 -1.81
N ALA A 45 -3.37 6.63 -2.89
CA ALA A 45 -3.45 7.99 -3.40
C ALA A 45 -4.05 8.96 -2.36
N ASP A 46 -5.14 8.55 -1.69
CA ASP A 46 -5.76 9.36 -0.63
C ASP A 46 -4.83 9.52 0.58
N ILE A 47 -4.09 8.48 0.96
CA ILE A 47 -3.09 8.56 2.03
C ILE A 47 -1.96 9.52 1.67
N ILE A 48 -1.43 9.46 0.45
CA ILE A 48 -0.40 10.40 -0.01
C ILE A 48 -0.96 11.83 0.04
N HIS A 49 -2.20 12.03 -0.45
CA HIS A 49 -2.87 13.32 -0.41
C HIS A 49 -3.03 13.83 1.04
N PHE A 50 -3.44 12.97 1.98
CA PHE A 50 -3.49 13.30 3.40
C PHE A 50 -2.12 13.74 3.93
N VAL A 51 -1.05 13.01 3.60
CA VAL A 51 0.31 13.31 4.06
C VAL A 51 0.79 14.67 3.56
N VAL A 52 0.62 14.95 2.27
CA VAL A 52 1.15 16.20 1.67
C VAL A 52 0.32 17.43 2.04
N THR A 53 -0.96 17.26 2.38
CA THR A 53 -1.87 18.37 2.74
C THR A 53 -1.77 18.83 4.20
N ARG A 54 -0.99 18.14 5.05
CA ARG A 54 -0.84 18.57 6.44
C ARG A 54 -0.25 19.99 6.51
N PRO A 55 -0.60 20.80 7.54
CA PRO A 55 0.02 22.11 7.77
C PRO A 55 1.54 22.04 7.73
N TYR A 56 2.20 23.11 7.32
CA TYR A 56 3.64 23.08 7.03
C TYR A 56 4.54 22.66 8.20
N HIS A 57 4.11 22.94 9.44
CA HIS A 57 4.81 22.55 10.66
C HIS A 57 4.61 21.06 11.04
N VAL A 58 3.79 20.32 10.28
CA VAL A 58 3.51 18.91 10.48
C VAL A 58 4.27 18.10 9.43
N ASN A 59 5.12 17.18 9.91
CA ASN A 59 5.82 16.22 9.10
C ASN A 59 5.43 14.80 9.52
N ILE A 60 4.77 14.05 8.64
CA ILE A 60 4.55 12.61 8.83
C ILE A 60 5.81 11.92 8.30
N ALA A 61 6.66 11.47 9.21
CA ALA A 61 7.96 10.89 8.86
C ALA A 61 7.84 9.45 8.33
N ASP A 62 6.91 8.67 8.87
CA ASP A 62 6.69 7.28 8.48
C ASP A 62 5.21 6.94 8.64
N LEU A 63 4.64 6.25 7.65
CA LEU A 63 3.27 5.78 7.64
C LEU A 63 3.25 4.37 7.05
N VAL A 64 2.89 3.39 7.86
CA VAL A 64 2.63 2.01 7.42
C VAL A 64 1.13 1.83 7.30
N VAL A 65 0.68 1.26 6.18
CA VAL A 65 -0.74 0.94 5.94
C VAL A 65 -0.87 -0.47 5.39
N MET A 66 -1.83 -1.23 5.90
CA MET A 66 -2.17 -2.59 5.45
C MET A 66 -3.68 -2.73 5.35
N SER A 67 -4.16 -3.68 4.54
CA SER A 67 -5.56 -4.09 4.60
C SER A 67 -5.87 -4.71 5.97
N VAL A 68 -7.12 -4.64 6.43
CA VAL A 68 -7.53 -5.21 7.73
C VAL A 68 -7.22 -6.71 7.83
N ASP A 69 -7.31 -7.43 6.72
CA ASP A 69 -7.00 -8.86 6.65
C ASP A 69 -5.50 -9.17 6.67
N GLN A 70 -4.62 -8.16 6.66
CA GLN A 70 -3.16 -8.32 6.64
C GLN A 70 -2.54 -7.74 7.92
N ALA A 71 -1.92 -8.61 8.73
CA ALA A 71 -1.23 -8.21 9.95
C ALA A 71 0.29 -8.00 9.75
N SER A 72 0.88 -8.66 8.75
CA SER A 72 2.30 -8.54 8.43
C SER A 72 2.58 -8.96 6.98
N SER A 73 3.85 -9.00 6.57
CA SER A 73 4.26 -9.52 5.26
C SER A 73 3.97 -11.01 5.07
N THR A 74 3.78 -11.77 6.16
CA THR A 74 3.59 -13.23 6.13
C THR A 74 2.26 -13.69 6.73
N VAL A 75 1.52 -12.80 7.38
CA VAL A 75 0.27 -13.12 8.06
C VAL A 75 -0.89 -12.40 7.36
N VAL A 76 -1.69 -13.17 6.64
CA VAL A 76 -2.91 -12.72 5.94
C VAL A 76 -4.05 -13.68 6.26
N ASN A 77 -5.19 -13.14 6.69
CA ASN A 77 -6.40 -13.89 6.94
C ASN A 77 -7.19 -14.04 5.64
N LYS A 78 -7.07 -15.21 4.99
CA LYS A 78 -7.82 -15.53 3.76
C LYS A 78 -9.07 -16.37 4.09
N GLN A 79 -10.20 -16.04 3.47
CA GLN A 79 -11.46 -16.79 3.47
C GLN A 79 -11.40 -17.97 2.50
#